data_AF-V2X6L1-F1
#
_entry.id   AF-V2X6L1-F1
#
_cell.length_a   1.000
_cell.length_b   1.000
_cell.length_c   1.000
_cell.angle_alpha   90.00
_cell.angle_beta   90.00
_cell.angle_gamma   90.00
#
_symmetry.space_group_name_H-M   'P 1'
#
loop_
_entity.id
_entity.type
_entity.pdbx_description
1 polymer ?
#
loop_
_entity_poly.entity_id
_entity_poly.type
_entity_poly.pdbx_seq_one_letter_code
_entity_poly.pdbx_strand_id
1 'polypeptide(L)'
;MSSSKISLSRDLPQALSYSDTVSLFNQESVAESFKEACQKLAQSHLKLLQTFESLSSQLSSLDLQHKAAPMTPTWKTIQKDFLEILRQHRLSAGLVSGRLKMFYGLILPRTIRNGDPKSIQDKIHVLQSYMNISSDHSALADKLVDTTLNATDKLYDFYVGLSKISCEREASGSALGALTWKLEQLKNVVKQ
;
A
#
# COMPACT_ATOMS: atom_id res chain seq x y z
N MET A 1 -14.77 4.29 55.38
CA MET A 1 -14.25 3.37 54.34
C MET A 1 -15.23 3.42 53.17
N SER A 2 -14.92 4.18 52.14
CA SER A 2 -15.76 4.31 50.94
C SER A 2 -15.05 3.59 49.80
N SER A 3 -15.69 2.55 49.28
CA SER A 3 -15.17 1.71 48.20
C SER A 3 -15.66 2.28 46.87
N SER A 4 -14.83 3.10 46.22
CA SER A 4 -15.11 3.60 44.87
C SER A 4 -14.83 2.51 43.85
N LYS A 5 -15.88 1.92 43.27
CA LYS A 5 -15.78 1.08 42.06
C LYS A 5 -15.52 2.00 40.88
N ILE A 6 -14.34 1.88 40.27
CA ILE A 6 -14.03 2.48 38.97
C ILE A 6 -14.68 1.59 37.91
N SER A 7 -15.77 2.06 37.32
CA SER A 7 -16.35 1.50 36.11
C SER A 7 -15.57 2.01 34.90
N LEU A 8 -14.69 1.16 34.36
CA LEU A 8 -14.08 1.33 33.03
C LEU A 8 -15.16 1.10 31.96
N SER A 9 -15.87 2.15 31.58
CA SER A 9 -16.64 2.15 30.34
C SER A 9 -15.64 2.21 29.18
N ARG A 10 -15.52 1.10 28.44
CA ARG A 10 -14.98 1.12 27.07
C ARG A 10 -15.94 1.98 26.26
N ASP A 11 -15.53 3.20 25.93
CA ASP A 11 -16.23 4.01 24.94
C ASP A 11 -16.22 3.25 23.62
N LEU A 12 -17.37 2.68 23.24
CA LEU A 12 -17.58 2.27 21.86
C LEU A 12 -17.51 3.54 21.01
N PRO A 13 -16.75 3.57 19.90
CA PRO A 13 -16.67 4.73 19.04
C PRO A 13 -18.08 5.16 18.64
N GLN A 14 -18.46 6.37 19.06
CA GLN A 14 -19.77 6.93 18.80
C GLN A 14 -19.96 6.98 17.27
N ALA A 15 -20.91 6.19 16.77
CA ALA A 15 -21.18 6.13 15.34
C ALA A 15 -21.55 7.52 14.83
N LEU A 16 -20.74 8.07 13.92
CA LEU A 16 -20.98 9.38 13.31
C LEU A 16 -22.34 9.37 12.62
N SER A 17 -23.09 10.46 12.74
CA SER A 17 -24.31 10.60 11.95
C SER A 17 -23.95 10.75 10.46
N TYR A 18 -24.92 10.47 9.58
CA TYR A 18 -24.72 10.61 8.13
C TYR A 18 -24.32 12.04 7.76
N SER A 19 -24.92 13.06 8.38
CA SER A 19 -24.55 14.47 8.15
C SER A 19 -23.13 14.77 8.61
N ASP A 20 -22.69 14.20 9.74
CA ASP A 20 -21.33 14.39 10.24
C ASP A 20 -20.31 13.75 9.30
N THR A 21 -20.62 12.55 8.81
CA THR A 21 -19.77 11.81 7.87
C THR A 21 -19.66 12.55 6.53
N VAL A 22 -20.78 13.01 5.98
CA VAL A 22 -20.80 13.78 4.71
C VAL A 22 -20.06 15.11 4.86
N SER A 23 -20.26 15.81 5.99
CA SER A 23 -19.53 17.04 6.28
C SER A 23 -18.02 16.80 6.31
N LEU A 24 -17.58 15.74 6.99
CA LEU A 24 -16.17 15.36 7.09
C LEU A 24 -15.55 15.01 5.72
N PHE A 25 -16.25 14.22 4.90
CA PHE A 25 -15.76 13.84 3.57
C PHE A 25 -15.80 14.97 2.53
N ASN A 26 -16.69 15.95 2.71
CA ASN A 26 -16.76 17.14 1.86
C ASN A 26 -15.81 18.25 2.29
N GLN A 27 -15.03 18.07 3.36
CA GLN A 27 -13.97 19.01 3.70
C GLN A 27 -12.92 19.00 2.59
N GLU A 28 -12.66 20.19 2.04
CA GLU A 28 -11.66 20.39 0.99
C GLU A 28 -10.27 19.89 1.42
N SER A 29 -9.94 20.02 2.71
CA SER A 29 -8.73 19.50 3.32
C SER A 29 -8.60 17.97 3.23
N VAL A 30 -9.69 17.22 3.33
CA VAL A 30 -9.69 15.74 3.24
C VAL A 30 -9.48 15.31 1.79
N ALA A 31 -10.16 15.95 0.85
CA ALA A 31 -9.98 15.70 -0.58
C ALA A 31 -8.56 16.03 -1.05
N GLU A 32 -7.99 17.13 -0.57
CA GLU A 32 -6.62 17.55 -0.88
C GLU A 32 -5.59 16.62 -0.24
N SER A 33 -5.77 16.24 1.02
CA SER A 33 -4.90 15.25 1.70
C SER A 33 -4.89 13.90 0.99
N PHE A 34 -6.06 13.42 0.54
CA PHE A 34 -6.17 12.17 -0.21
C PHE A 34 -5.46 12.26 -1.57
N LYS A 35 -5.64 13.37 -2.28
CA LYS A 35 -4.96 13.63 -3.56
C LYS A 35 -3.45 13.69 -3.38
N GLU A 36 -2.97 14.38 -2.35
CA GLU A 36 -1.55 14.48 -2.03
C GLU A 36 -0.95 13.11 -1.69
N ALA A 37 -1.62 12.31 -0.86
CA ALA A 37 -1.20 10.95 -0.53
C ALA A 37 -1.09 10.07 -1.78
N CYS A 38 -2.10 10.12 -2.67
CA CYS A 38 -2.06 9.39 -3.94
C CYS A 38 -0.90 9.84 -4.84
N GLN A 39 -0.64 11.14 -4.90
CA GLN A 39 0.44 11.70 -5.70
C GLN A 39 1.82 11.31 -5.15
N LYS A 40 2.02 11.38 -3.83
CA LYS A 40 3.25 10.92 -3.16
C LYS A 40 3.48 9.43 -3.40
N LEU A 41 2.44 8.61 -3.29
CA LEU A 41 2.52 7.17 -3.57
C LEU A 41 2.94 6.91 -5.02
N ALA A 42 2.33 7.59 -5.99
CA ALA A 42 2.68 7.45 -7.40
C ALA A 42 4.13 7.88 -7.69
N GLN A 43 4.60 8.99 -7.09
CA GLN A 43 5.98 9.46 -7.23
C GLN A 43 6.98 8.50 -6.58
N SER A 44 6.65 7.95 -5.41
CA SER A 44 7.48 6.95 -4.72
C SER A 44 7.65 5.69 -5.58
N HIS A 45 6.56 5.16 -6.13
CA HIS A 45 6.58 4.02 -7.05
C HIS A 45 7.45 4.27 -8.30
N LEU A 46 7.34 5.45 -8.90
CA LEU A 46 8.16 5.83 -10.08
C LEU A 46 9.65 5.87 -9.72
N LYS A 47 10.00 6.48 -8.59
CA LYS A 47 11.38 6.58 -8.10
C LYS A 47 11.97 5.21 -7.78
N LEU A 48 11.17 4.31 -7.19
CA LEU A 48 11.52 2.91 -6.96
C LEU A 48 11.83 2.20 -8.27
N LEU A 49 10.96 2.30 -9.29
CA LEU A 49 11.18 1.69 -10.61
C LEU A 49 12.48 2.18 -11.27
N GLN A 50 12.70 3.49 -11.30
CA GLN A 50 13.92 4.08 -11.87
C GLN A 50 15.18 3.58 -11.15
N THR A 51 15.09 3.44 -9.82
CA THR A 51 16.19 2.90 -9.03
C THR A 51 16.40 1.41 -9.33
N PHE A 52 15.32 0.64 -9.52
CA PHE A 52 15.39 -0.77 -9.88
C PHE A 52 16.12 -0.99 -11.21
N GLU A 53 15.78 -0.19 -12.22
CA GLU A 53 16.41 -0.23 -13.55
C GLU A 53 17.89 0.15 -13.48
N SER A 54 18.21 1.21 -12.73
CA SER A 54 19.59 1.65 -12.58
C SER A 54 20.47 0.62 -11.85
N LEU A 55 19.93 -0.12 -10.88
CA LEU A 55 20.67 -1.16 -10.17
C LEU A 55 20.83 -2.41 -11.05
N SER A 56 19.82 -2.73 -11.87
CA SER A 56 19.87 -3.87 -12.81
C SER A 56 21.02 -3.75 -13.80
N SER A 57 21.26 -2.55 -14.34
CA SER A 57 22.38 -2.29 -15.25
C SER A 57 23.75 -2.43 -14.57
N GLN A 58 23.85 -2.01 -13.30
CA GLN A 58 25.09 -2.10 -12.53
C GLN A 58 25.38 -3.54 -12.07
N LEU A 59 24.36 -4.30 -11.66
CA LEU A 59 24.49 -5.72 -11.29
C LEU A 59 24.87 -6.60 -12.49
N SER A 60 24.28 -6.34 -13.66
CA SER A 60 24.63 -7.06 -14.90
C SER A 60 26.11 -6.85 -15.26
N SER A 61 26.65 -5.65 -15.03
CA SER A 61 28.07 -5.35 -15.23
C SER A 61 28.97 -6.08 -14.22
N LEU A 62 28.55 -6.19 -12.94
CA LEU A 62 29.27 -6.93 -11.91
C LEU A 62 29.29 -8.44 -12.15
N ASP A 63 28.16 -9.01 -12.59
CA ASP A 63 28.06 -10.44 -12.92
C ASP A 63 28.99 -10.79 -14.10
N LEU A 64 29.09 -9.92 -15.11
CA LEU A 64 30.03 -10.09 -16.22
C LEU A 64 31.49 -10.13 -15.76
N GLN A 65 31.84 -9.46 -14.66
CA GLN A 65 33.19 -9.50 -14.09
C GLN A 65 33.49 -10.84 -13.36
N HIS A 66 32.52 -11.75 -13.22
CA HIS A 66 32.66 -13.07 -12.57
C HIS A 66 33.23 -13.01 -11.15
N LYS A 67 33.03 -11.86 -10.51
CA LYS A 67 33.59 -11.55 -9.21
C LYS A 67 32.74 -12.13 -8.07
N ALA A 68 31.45 -12.39 -8.27
CA ALA A 68 30.58 -13.01 -7.26
C ALA A 68 29.64 -14.01 -7.93
N ALA A 69 28.87 -14.75 -7.12
CA ALA A 69 27.74 -15.51 -7.63
C ALA A 69 26.77 -14.53 -8.35
N PRO A 70 26.20 -14.92 -9.50
CA PRO A 70 25.40 -14.02 -10.32
C PRO A 70 24.18 -13.52 -9.54
N MET A 71 24.07 -12.21 -9.37
CA MET A 71 23.04 -11.55 -8.55
C MET A 71 21.84 -11.10 -9.39
N THR A 72 22.02 -10.98 -10.72
CA THR A 72 20.96 -10.59 -11.67
C THR A 72 19.71 -11.47 -11.61
N PRO A 73 19.77 -12.82 -11.45
CA PRO A 73 18.57 -13.65 -11.37
C PRO A 73 17.70 -13.34 -10.14
N THR A 74 18.33 -13.20 -8.97
CA THR A 74 17.65 -12.83 -7.72
C THR A 74 17.05 -11.43 -7.84
N TRP A 75 17.81 -10.48 -8.39
CA TRP A 75 17.34 -9.12 -8.63
C TRP A 75 16.12 -9.05 -9.54
N LYS A 76 16.13 -9.79 -10.66
CA LYS A 76 14.98 -9.88 -11.58
C LYS A 76 13.75 -10.46 -10.91
N THR A 77 13.92 -11.39 -9.97
CA THR A 77 12.80 -11.95 -9.20
C THR A 77 12.18 -10.89 -8.29
N ILE A 78 13.00 -10.14 -7.55
CA ILE A 78 12.54 -9.03 -6.70
C ILE A 78 11.84 -7.94 -7.54
N GLN A 79 12.42 -7.59 -8.70
CA GLN A 79 11.82 -6.63 -9.62
C GLN A 79 10.45 -7.09 -10.14
N LYS A 80 10.31 -8.37 -10.48
CA LYS A 80 9.03 -8.96 -10.91
C LYS A 80 7.99 -8.91 -9.80
N ASP A 81 8.36 -9.29 -8.57
CA ASP A 81 7.48 -9.24 -7.41
C ASP A 81 6.99 -7.80 -7.16
N PHE A 82 7.89 -6.81 -7.27
CA PHE A 82 7.56 -5.40 -7.13
C PHE A 82 6.60 -4.90 -8.21
N LEU A 83 6.83 -5.26 -9.48
CA LEU A 83 5.93 -4.90 -10.59
C LEU A 83 4.52 -5.47 -10.40
N GLU A 84 4.42 -6.69 -9.88
CA GLU A 84 3.11 -7.28 -9.57
C GLU A 84 2.41 -6.53 -8.44
N ILE A 85 3.13 -6.11 -7.39
CA ILE A 85 2.57 -5.28 -6.31
C ILE A 85 2.03 -3.94 -6.86
N LEU A 86 2.77 -3.27 -7.76
CA LEU A 86 2.29 -2.06 -8.41
C LEU A 86 1.01 -2.28 -9.22
N ARG A 87 0.94 -3.40 -9.95
CA ARG A 87 -0.25 -3.79 -10.71
C ARG A 87 -1.45 -4.00 -9.78
N GLN A 88 -1.24 -4.65 -8.64
CA GLN A 88 -2.28 -4.91 -7.63
C GLN A 88 -2.76 -3.62 -6.96
N HIS A 89 -1.86 -2.67 -6.65
CA HIS A 89 -2.23 -1.34 -6.13
C HIS A 89 -3.13 -0.59 -7.10
N ARG A 90 -2.78 -0.60 -8.40
CA ARG A 90 -3.61 0.04 -9.43
C ARG A 90 -4.99 -0.62 -9.54
N LEU A 91 -5.06 -1.94 -9.49
CA LEU A 91 -6.34 -2.66 -9.50
C LEU A 91 -7.19 -2.35 -8.27
N SER A 92 -6.59 -2.36 -7.08
CA SER A 92 -7.24 -2.05 -5.81
C SER A 92 -7.84 -0.64 -5.82
N ALA A 93 -7.08 0.35 -6.26
CA ALA A 93 -7.57 1.73 -6.42
C ALA A 93 -8.78 1.82 -7.36
N GLY A 94 -8.76 1.08 -8.48
CA GLY A 94 -9.89 0.99 -9.40
C GLY A 94 -11.13 0.35 -8.78
N LEU A 95 -10.95 -0.72 -8.01
CA LEU A 95 -12.04 -1.40 -7.28
C LEU A 95 -12.66 -0.48 -6.22
N VAL A 96 -11.84 0.22 -5.42
CA VAL A 96 -12.30 1.18 -4.41
C VAL A 96 -13.07 2.33 -5.07
N SER A 97 -12.52 2.92 -6.13
CA SER A 97 -13.20 3.99 -6.89
C SER A 97 -14.55 3.52 -7.47
N GLY A 98 -14.60 2.31 -8.03
CA GLY A 98 -15.83 1.71 -8.54
C GLY A 98 -16.88 1.49 -7.45
N ARG A 99 -16.47 1.05 -6.26
CA ARG A 99 -17.36 0.85 -5.10
C ARG A 99 -17.94 2.16 -4.60
N LEU A 100 -17.12 3.20 -4.48
CA LEU A 100 -17.58 4.55 -4.13
C LEU A 100 -18.63 5.06 -5.13
N LYS A 101 -18.37 4.93 -6.44
CA LYS A 101 -19.37 5.29 -7.47
C LYS A 101 -20.66 4.50 -7.34
N MET A 102 -20.57 3.19 -7.08
CA MET A 102 -21.75 2.34 -6.87
C MET A 102 -22.53 2.75 -5.62
N PHE A 103 -21.83 3.10 -4.53
CA PHE A 103 -22.44 3.58 -3.31
C PHE A 103 -23.25 4.86 -3.55
N TYR A 104 -22.62 5.90 -4.09
CA TYR A 104 -23.26 7.20 -4.32
C TYR A 104 -24.32 7.15 -5.43
N GLY A 105 -24.08 6.39 -6.51
CA GLY A 105 -24.95 6.38 -7.68
C GLY A 105 -26.13 5.40 -7.61
N LEU A 106 -26.02 4.32 -6.83
CA LEU A 106 -27.00 3.24 -6.83
C LEU A 106 -27.50 2.85 -5.43
N ILE A 107 -26.58 2.61 -4.49
CA ILE A 107 -26.96 2.09 -3.15
C ILE A 107 -27.66 3.18 -2.35
N LEU A 108 -27.05 4.36 -2.26
CA LEU A 108 -27.53 5.49 -1.47
C LEU A 108 -28.91 5.99 -1.95
N PRO A 109 -29.17 6.24 -3.25
CA PRO A 109 -30.50 6.63 -3.71
C PRO A 109 -31.57 5.57 -3.44
N ARG A 110 -31.22 4.28 -3.49
CA ARG A 110 -32.16 3.17 -3.22
C ARG A 110 -32.49 3.04 -1.73
N THR A 111 -31.57 3.38 -0.84
CA THR A 111 -31.77 3.25 0.62
C THR A 111 -32.53 4.43 1.21
N ILE A 112 -32.32 5.65 0.72
CA ILE A 112 -32.98 6.88 1.20
C ILE A 112 -34.44 6.97 0.73
N ARG A 113 -34.81 6.33 -0.39
CA ARG A 113 -36.17 6.43 -0.94
C ARG A 113 -37.20 5.81 0.00
N ASN A 114 -38.00 6.62 0.69
CA ASN A 114 -39.08 6.14 1.55
C ASN A 114 -40.08 5.31 0.72
N GLY A 115 -40.29 4.06 1.10
CA GLY A 115 -41.13 3.10 0.39
C GLY A 115 -41.71 2.06 1.35
N ASP A 116 -42.69 1.30 0.87
CA ASP A 116 -43.48 0.31 1.63
C ASP A 116 -42.65 -0.60 2.55
N PRO A 117 -43.25 -1.21 3.59
CA PRO A 117 -42.58 -2.15 4.50
C PRO A 117 -41.84 -3.30 3.79
N LYS A 118 -42.37 -3.78 2.65
CA LYS A 118 -41.69 -4.75 1.77
C LYS A 118 -40.36 -4.22 1.20
N SER A 119 -40.22 -2.91 1.02
CA SER A 119 -38.99 -2.25 0.57
C SER A 119 -37.89 -2.22 1.63
N ILE A 120 -38.21 -2.38 2.92
CA ILE A 120 -37.22 -2.34 4.00
C ILE A 120 -36.32 -3.58 3.92
N GLN A 121 -36.89 -4.76 3.68
CA GLN A 121 -36.12 -6.00 3.58
C GLN A 121 -35.22 -6.01 2.34
N ASP A 122 -35.71 -5.49 1.22
CA ASP A 122 -34.90 -5.33 0.00
C ASP A 122 -33.74 -4.35 0.21
N LYS A 123 -33.96 -3.23 0.92
CA LYS A 123 -32.90 -2.28 1.28
C LYS A 123 -31.85 -2.91 2.18
N ILE A 124 -32.27 -3.67 3.19
CA ILE A 124 -31.36 -4.40 4.08
C ILE A 124 -30.52 -5.39 3.27
N HIS A 125 -31.13 -6.15 2.37
CA HIS A 125 -30.42 -7.11 1.52
C HIS A 125 -29.39 -6.42 0.61
N VAL A 126 -29.77 -5.29 -0.02
CA VAL A 126 -28.85 -4.49 -0.86
C VAL A 126 -27.67 -3.95 -0.04
N LEU A 127 -27.92 -3.43 1.17
CA LEU A 127 -26.89 -2.94 2.06
C LEU A 127 -25.96 -4.07 2.53
N GLN A 128 -26.51 -5.20 2.95
CA GLN A 128 -25.72 -6.37 3.37
C GLN A 128 -24.85 -6.90 2.24
N SER A 129 -25.39 -7.01 1.03
CA SER A 129 -24.61 -7.43 -0.15
C SER A 129 -23.49 -6.42 -0.46
N TYR A 130 -23.78 -5.12 -0.41
CA TYR A 130 -22.76 -4.09 -0.61
C TYR A 130 -21.66 -4.14 0.46
N MET A 131 -22.03 -4.32 1.73
CA MET A 131 -21.11 -4.40 2.86
C MET A 131 -20.22 -5.64 2.80
N ASN A 132 -20.78 -6.82 2.51
CA ASN A 132 -20.00 -8.05 2.37
C ASN A 132 -18.92 -7.90 1.29
N ILE A 133 -19.30 -7.41 0.11
CA ILE A 133 -18.34 -7.26 -0.99
C ILE A 133 -17.31 -6.15 -0.68
N SER A 134 -17.72 -5.10 0.03
CA SER A 134 -16.78 -4.05 0.47
C SER A 134 -15.79 -4.57 1.50
N SER A 135 -16.22 -5.47 2.38
CA SER A 135 -15.35 -6.17 3.35
C SER A 135 -14.32 -7.05 2.65
N ASP A 136 -14.72 -7.82 1.63
CA ASP A 136 -13.79 -8.63 0.84
C ASP A 136 -12.72 -7.76 0.16
N HIS A 137 -13.12 -6.60 -0.38
CA HIS A 137 -12.19 -5.65 -0.97
C HIS A 137 -11.23 -5.03 0.07
N SER A 138 -11.71 -4.76 1.28
CA SER A 138 -10.85 -4.29 2.38
C SER A 138 -9.79 -5.33 2.73
N ALA A 139 -10.19 -6.60 2.88
CA ALA A 139 -9.26 -7.69 3.17
C ALA A 139 -8.20 -7.89 2.06
N LEU A 140 -8.58 -7.69 0.80
CA LEU A 140 -7.64 -7.68 -0.32
C LEU A 140 -6.65 -6.50 -0.25
N ALA A 141 -7.11 -5.33 0.18
CA ALA A 141 -6.25 -4.16 0.38
C ALA A 141 -5.27 -4.39 1.54
N ASP A 142 -5.72 -4.96 2.66
CA ASP A 142 -4.86 -5.31 3.80
C ASP A 142 -3.79 -6.32 3.40
N LYS A 143 -4.17 -7.39 2.68
CA LYS A 143 -3.21 -8.37 2.14
C LYS A 143 -2.18 -7.74 1.20
N LEU A 144 -2.57 -6.72 0.44
CA LEU A 144 -1.66 -6.00 -0.44
C LEU A 144 -0.65 -5.16 0.35
N VAL A 145 -1.05 -4.58 1.49
CA VAL A 145 -0.12 -3.91 2.42
C VAL A 145 0.89 -4.92 2.95
N ASP A 146 0.45 -6.08 3.45
CA ASP A 146 1.34 -7.14 3.94
C ASP A 146 2.33 -7.62 2.87
N THR A 147 1.84 -7.78 1.63
CA THR A 147 2.67 -8.19 0.49
C THR A 147 3.71 -7.12 0.15
N THR A 148 3.36 -5.84 0.29
CA THR A 148 4.27 -4.70 0.08
C THR A 148 5.37 -4.66 1.15
N LEU A 149 5.02 -4.91 2.41
CA LEU A 149 5.98 -5.00 3.52
C LEU A 149 6.95 -6.18 3.33
N ASN A 150 6.44 -7.35 2.96
CA ASN A 150 7.31 -8.51 2.73
C ASN A 150 8.27 -8.30 1.54
N ALA A 151 7.83 -7.62 0.48
CA ALA A 151 8.72 -7.26 -0.63
C ALA A 151 9.79 -6.23 -0.22
N THR A 152 9.45 -5.33 0.71
CA THR A 152 10.40 -4.39 1.33
C THR A 152 11.49 -5.13 2.09
N ASP A 153 11.12 -6.12 2.90
CA ASP A 153 12.08 -6.90 3.68
C ASP A 153 13.03 -7.68 2.77
N LYS A 154 12.52 -8.34 1.73
CA LYS A 154 13.35 -9.03 0.72
C LYS A 154 14.35 -8.10 0.03
N LEU A 155 13.93 -6.86 -0.26
CA LEU A 155 14.79 -5.85 -0.86
C LEU A 155 15.89 -5.39 0.11
N TYR A 156 15.54 -5.25 1.38
CA TYR A 156 16.49 -4.93 2.43
C TYR A 156 17.51 -6.05 2.66
N ASP A 157 17.08 -7.31 2.66
CA ASP A 157 17.98 -8.47 2.77
C ASP A 157 18.94 -8.54 1.59
N PHE A 158 18.45 -8.28 0.36
CA PHE A 158 19.30 -8.17 -0.82
C PHE A 158 20.34 -7.06 -0.67
N TYR A 159 19.94 -5.90 -0.16
CA TYR A 159 20.85 -4.78 0.13
C TYR A 159 21.95 -5.17 1.12
N VAL A 160 21.56 -5.79 2.25
CA VAL A 160 22.51 -6.22 3.29
C VAL A 160 23.47 -7.28 2.77
N GLY A 161 22.98 -8.22 1.95
CA GLY A 161 23.83 -9.21 1.28
C GLY A 161 24.84 -8.58 0.34
N LEU A 162 24.40 -7.60 -0.46
CA LEU A 162 25.26 -6.88 -1.38
C LEU A 162 26.31 -6.03 -0.65
N SER A 163 25.92 -5.28 0.40
CA SER A 163 26.84 -4.40 1.12
C SER A 163 27.95 -5.16 1.84
N LYS A 164 27.70 -6.40 2.29
CA LYS A 164 28.73 -7.31 2.82
C LYS A 164 29.77 -7.67 1.76
N ILE A 165 29.32 -8.06 0.56
CA ILE A 165 30.20 -8.32 -0.59
C ILE A 165 30.99 -7.07 -0.96
N SER A 166 30.43 -5.89 -0.72
CA SER A 166 31.10 -4.60 -0.96
C SER A 166 32.21 -4.30 0.05
N CYS A 167 31.95 -4.48 1.34
CA CYS A 167 32.94 -4.26 2.41
C CYS A 167 34.10 -5.26 2.37
N GLU A 168 33.85 -6.52 2.00
CA GLU A 168 34.91 -7.52 1.86
C GLU A 168 35.85 -7.23 0.67
N ARG A 169 35.52 -6.26 -0.19
CA ARG A 169 36.15 -6.05 -1.50
C ARG A 169 36.69 -4.64 -1.73
N GLU A 170 36.90 -3.85 -0.68
CA GLU A 170 37.46 -2.49 -0.74
C GLU A 170 38.87 -2.38 -1.38
N ALA A 171 39.47 -3.49 -1.83
CA ALA A 171 40.61 -3.44 -2.76
C ALA A 171 40.23 -3.07 -4.22
N SER A 172 38.95 -3.03 -4.63
CA SER A 172 38.62 -2.69 -6.03
C SER A 172 37.28 -1.96 -6.27
N GLY A 173 37.31 -0.61 -6.28
CA GLY A 173 36.56 0.21 -7.24
C GLY A 173 35.29 0.95 -6.78
N SER A 174 35.15 2.21 -7.25
CA SER A 174 34.10 3.18 -6.89
C SER A 174 32.66 2.79 -7.28
N ALA A 175 32.47 1.83 -8.19
CA ALA A 175 31.16 1.40 -8.67
C ALA A 175 30.34 0.69 -7.57
N LEU A 176 31.01 0.00 -6.66
CA LEU A 176 30.40 -0.79 -5.60
C LEU A 176 29.90 0.10 -4.46
N GLY A 177 30.62 1.18 -4.14
CA GLY A 177 30.17 2.23 -3.23
C GLY A 177 28.95 3.00 -3.75
N ALA A 178 28.92 3.27 -5.06
CA ALA A 178 27.75 3.91 -5.70
C ALA A 178 26.49 3.03 -5.66
N LEU A 179 26.65 1.71 -5.75
CA LEU A 179 25.57 0.71 -5.66
C LEU A 179 24.99 0.66 -4.23
N THR A 180 25.87 0.62 -3.22
CA THR A 180 25.49 0.64 -1.80
C THR A 180 24.76 1.93 -1.43
N TRP A 181 25.18 3.08 -1.95
CA TRP A 181 24.50 4.35 -1.72
C TRP A 181 23.09 4.40 -2.33
N LYS A 182 22.91 3.88 -3.54
CA LYS A 182 21.58 3.83 -4.19
C LYS A 182 20.59 2.93 -3.47
N LEU A 183 21.06 1.82 -2.91
CA LEU A 183 20.20 0.94 -2.12
C LEU A 183 19.83 1.54 -0.75
N GLU A 184 20.71 2.34 -0.14
CA GLU A 184 20.33 3.10 1.06
C GLU A 184 19.28 4.17 0.74
N GLN A 185 19.36 4.81 -0.43
CA GLN A 185 18.28 5.68 -0.90
C GLN A 185 16.97 4.94 -1.13
N LEU A 186 17.03 3.72 -1.67
CA LEU A 186 15.86 2.87 -1.88
C LEU A 186 15.18 2.53 -0.55
N LYS A 187 15.96 2.12 0.45
CA LYS A 187 15.49 1.85 1.82
C LYS A 187 14.82 3.08 2.45
N ASN A 188 15.38 4.28 2.26
CA ASN A 188 14.79 5.51 2.80
C ASN A 188 13.47 5.87 2.12
N VAL A 189 13.31 5.59 0.82
CA VAL A 189 12.05 5.80 0.10
C VAL A 189 10.97 4.82 0.56
N VAL A 190 11.35 3.60 0.95
CA VAL A 190 10.40 2.58 1.38
C VAL A 190 9.97 2.74 2.86
N LYS A 191 10.78 3.41 3.69
CA LYS A 191 10.46 3.71 5.09
C LYS A 191 9.60 4.96 5.30
N GLN A 192 9.40 5.77 4.26
CA GLN A 192 8.54 6.97 4.28
C GLN A 192 7.13 6.63 3.82
#